data_AF-A0A7S1U8Q0-F1
#
_entry.id   AF-A0A7S1U8Q0-F1
#
_cell.length_a   1.000
_cell.length_b   1.000
_cell.length_c   1.000
_cell.angle_alpha   90.00
_cell.angle_beta   90.00
_cell.angle_gamma   90.00
#
_symmetry.space_group_name_H-M   'P 1'
#
loop_
_entity.id
_entity.type
_entity.pdbx_description
1 polymer ?
#
loop_
_entity_poly.entity_id
_entity_poly.type
_entity_poly.pdbx_seq_one_letter_code
_entity_poly.pdbx_strand_id
1 'polypeptide(L)'
;AEQIAAWAASGLAPAAFRRMPPIEQFVGRYCRTTGMYMLQRQRDKKAFGEGAAVREVFEGDAGGAQVRVVVVQDDYEWWRDHAQSPDAAKPLWITDDDRAHHHIFFDDNVKNNAKDSIVGARRRSSVKEAFSPVSGEETQRLHGLHIVRVPTFAPILDPGWFLAQIEDCERRREGRWAWLLK
;
A
#
# COMPACT_ATOMS: atom_id res chain seq x y z
N ALA A 1 11.23 -6.79 0.94
CA ALA A 1 11.67 -5.85 1.98
C ALA A 1 13.20 -5.72 2.01
N GLU A 2 13.92 -6.78 2.39
CA GLU A 2 15.39 -6.74 2.51
C GLU A 2 16.11 -6.34 1.22
N GLN A 3 15.63 -6.80 0.05
CA GLN A 3 16.18 -6.38 -1.25
C GLN A 3 16.07 -4.86 -1.49
N ILE A 4 14.94 -4.25 -1.13
CA ILE A 4 14.72 -2.80 -1.29
C ILE A 4 15.64 -2.03 -0.33
N ALA A 5 15.78 -2.51 0.91
CA ALA A 5 16.71 -1.93 1.88
C ALA A 5 18.19 -2.07 1.44
N ALA A 6 18.58 -3.23 0.92
CA ALA A 6 19.93 -3.47 0.41
C ALA A 6 20.24 -2.61 -0.82
N TRP A 7 19.29 -2.45 -1.73
CA TRP A 7 19.44 -1.56 -2.88
C TRP A 7 19.51 -0.09 -2.45
N ALA A 8 18.64 0.35 -1.54
CA ALA A 8 18.67 1.70 -0.96
C ALA A 8 20.05 2.05 -0.35
N ALA A 9 20.70 1.06 0.27
CA ALA A 9 22.03 1.19 0.84
C ALA A 9 23.19 1.06 -0.18
N SER A 10 22.93 0.61 -1.41
CA SER A 10 23.96 0.26 -2.40
C SER A 10 24.67 1.45 -3.08
N GLY A 11 24.24 2.70 -2.82
CA GLY A 11 24.77 3.90 -3.47
C GLY A 11 24.28 4.14 -4.90
N LEU A 12 23.77 3.10 -5.58
CA LEU A 12 23.09 3.16 -6.89
C LEU A 12 21.67 3.74 -6.79
N ALA A 13 21.14 3.82 -5.57
CA ALA A 13 19.84 4.39 -5.30
C ALA A 13 19.79 5.91 -5.57
N PRO A 14 18.74 6.43 -6.23
CA PRO A 14 18.44 7.85 -6.28
C PRO A 14 18.43 8.45 -4.87
N ALA A 15 18.75 9.74 -4.75
CA ALA A 15 18.93 10.39 -3.45
C ALA A 15 17.76 10.19 -2.48
N ALA A 16 16.52 10.10 -3.00
CA ALA A 16 15.30 9.84 -2.22
C ALA A 16 15.29 8.50 -1.46
N PHE A 17 16.08 7.52 -1.90
CA PHE A 17 16.15 6.18 -1.31
C PHE A 17 17.41 5.95 -0.47
N ARG A 18 18.42 6.84 -0.54
CA ARG A 18 19.69 6.70 0.21
C ARG A 18 19.56 6.81 1.73
N ARG A 19 18.39 7.26 2.23
CA ARG A 19 18.05 7.33 3.66
C ARG A 19 16.70 6.67 3.91
N MET A 20 16.53 5.43 3.48
CA MET A 20 15.36 4.66 3.87
C MET A 20 15.38 4.39 5.38
N PRO A 21 14.27 4.61 6.09
CA PRO A 21 14.16 4.19 7.47
C PRO A 21 14.16 2.66 7.55
N PRO A 22 14.47 2.06 8.71
CA PRO A 22 14.31 0.62 8.92
C PRO A 22 12.91 0.18 8.50
N ILE A 23 12.82 -0.94 7.79
CA ILE A 23 11.54 -1.49 7.36
C ILE A 23 10.79 -1.99 8.60
N GLU A 24 9.65 -1.37 8.88
CA GLU A 24 8.78 -1.77 9.95
C GLU A 24 7.83 -2.90 9.52
N GLN A 25 7.57 -3.83 10.44
CA GLN A 25 6.66 -4.95 10.25
C GLN A 25 5.42 -4.76 11.11
N PHE A 26 4.27 -5.04 10.50
CA PHE A 26 2.96 -4.91 11.12
C PHE A 26 2.11 -6.16 10.88
N VAL A 27 1.11 -6.35 11.74
CA VAL A 27 0.04 -7.34 11.59
C VAL A 27 -1.27 -6.60 11.38
N GLY A 28 -1.92 -6.89 10.27
CA GLY A 28 -3.30 -6.54 10.00
C GLY A 28 -4.25 -7.48 10.72
N ARG A 29 -5.25 -6.92 11.39
CA ARG A 29 -6.32 -7.67 12.04
C ARG A 29 -7.65 -6.97 11.84
N TYR A 30 -8.66 -7.77 11.54
CA TYR A 30 -10.05 -7.32 11.57
C TYR A 30 -10.64 -7.59 12.96
N CYS A 31 -11.22 -6.56 13.56
CA CYS A 31 -12.03 -6.71 14.75
C CYS A 31 -13.27 -7.56 14.43
N ARG A 32 -13.40 -8.72 15.08
CA ARG A 32 -14.50 -9.66 14.82
C ARG A 32 -15.88 -9.07 15.13
N THR A 33 -15.96 -8.10 16.05
CA THR A 33 -17.22 -7.48 16.46
C THR A 33 -17.61 -6.28 15.58
N THR A 34 -16.63 -5.45 15.20
CA THR A 34 -16.90 -4.18 14.50
C THR A 34 -16.60 -4.23 13.01
N GLY A 35 -15.92 -5.28 12.52
CA GLY A 35 -15.43 -5.35 11.14
C GLY A 35 -14.35 -4.31 10.80
N MET A 36 -13.85 -3.56 11.80
CA MET A 36 -12.84 -2.54 11.57
C MET A 36 -11.46 -3.16 11.46
N TYR A 37 -10.68 -2.67 10.48
CA TYR A 37 -9.29 -3.06 10.32
C TYR A 37 -8.40 -2.27 11.29
N MET A 38 -7.49 -2.99 11.93
CA MET A 38 -6.47 -2.46 12.82
C MET A 38 -5.10 -2.92 12.35
N LEU A 39 -4.12 -2.02 12.45
CA LEU A 39 -2.73 -2.33 12.18
C LEU A 39 -1.97 -2.38 13.50
N GLN A 40 -1.26 -3.47 13.79
CA GLN A 40 -0.45 -3.60 14.99
C GLN A 40 1.03 -3.71 14.65
N ARG A 41 1.86 -2.83 15.20
CA ARG A 41 3.32 -2.89 15.00
C ARG A 41 3.93 -4.04 15.77
N GLN A 42 4.79 -4.82 15.12
CA GLN A 42 5.35 -6.04 15.71
C GLN A 42 6.29 -5.76 16.88
N ARG A 43 7.11 -4.70 16.79
CA ARG A 43 8.18 -4.38 17.74
C ARG A 43 7.67 -4.00 19.13
N ASP A 44 6.66 -3.13 19.21
CA ASP A 44 6.15 -2.55 20.46
C ASP A 44 4.68 -2.87 20.73
N LYS A 45 4.05 -3.65 19.84
CA LYS A 45 2.63 -4.04 19.92
C LYS A 45 1.66 -2.86 19.90
N LYS A 46 2.10 -1.64 19.54
CA LYS A 46 1.23 -0.47 19.37
C LYS A 46 0.22 -0.74 18.24
N ALA A 47 -1.05 -0.49 18.53
CA ALA A 47 -2.14 -0.64 17.57
C ALA A 47 -2.57 0.72 17.00
N PHE A 48 -2.95 0.72 15.74
CA PHE A 48 -3.36 1.89 14.97
C PHE A 48 -4.70 1.58 14.32
N GLY A 49 -5.68 2.48 14.53
CA GLY A 49 -6.88 2.51 13.70
C GLY A 49 -6.57 3.10 12.33
N GLU A 50 -7.51 2.99 11.42
CA GLU A 50 -7.35 3.31 10.00
C GLU A 50 -6.68 4.67 9.70
N GLY A 51 -7.27 5.77 10.18
CA GLY A 51 -6.73 7.12 9.93
C GLY A 51 -5.43 7.42 10.68
N ALA A 52 -5.13 6.69 11.76
CA ALA A 52 -3.84 6.78 12.46
C ALA A 52 -2.77 5.96 11.72
N ALA A 53 -3.12 4.81 11.15
CA ALA A 53 -2.22 3.99 10.35
C ALA A 53 -1.71 4.79 9.15
N VAL A 54 -2.60 5.42 8.38
CA VAL A 54 -2.21 6.27 7.23
C VAL A 54 -1.20 7.35 7.63
N ARG A 55 -1.55 8.18 8.62
CA ARG A 55 -0.72 9.33 9.02
C ARG A 55 0.56 8.94 9.73
N GLU A 56 0.50 8.02 10.69
CA GLU A 56 1.67 7.71 11.55
C GLU A 56 2.58 6.63 10.95
N VAL A 57 2.05 5.73 10.12
CA VAL A 57 2.79 4.58 9.59
C VAL A 57 3.21 4.79 8.14
N PHE A 58 2.25 5.09 7.26
CA PHE A 58 2.49 5.11 5.81
C PHE A 58 3.03 6.45 5.30
N GLU A 59 2.53 7.56 5.82
CA GLU A 59 2.91 8.92 5.41
C GLU A 59 4.03 9.48 6.34
N GLY A 60 3.83 9.37 7.65
CA GLY A 60 4.74 9.90 8.68
C GLY A 60 4.78 11.43 8.73
N ASP A 61 5.82 11.99 9.35
CA ASP A 61 6.01 13.44 9.42
C ASP A 61 6.43 14.01 8.06
N ALA A 62 5.75 15.08 7.61
CA ALA A 62 5.90 15.73 6.30
C ALA A 62 7.27 16.41 6.04
N GLY A 63 8.31 16.10 6.82
CA GLY A 63 9.59 16.81 6.86
C GLY A 63 10.60 16.46 5.76
N GLY A 64 10.27 15.60 4.79
CA GLY A 64 11.12 15.31 3.65
C GLY A 64 10.56 14.29 2.68
N ALA A 65 10.98 14.36 1.40
CA ALA A 65 10.67 13.37 0.38
C ALA A 65 11.36 12.04 0.71
N GLN A 66 10.73 11.22 1.54
CA GLN A 66 11.25 9.93 1.97
C GLN A 66 10.30 8.83 1.52
N VAL A 67 10.85 7.84 0.82
CA VAL A 67 10.10 6.62 0.53
C VAL A 67 9.99 5.78 1.79
N ARG A 68 8.76 5.38 2.12
CA ARG A 68 8.46 4.47 3.22
C ARG A 68 8.06 3.12 2.68
N VAL A 69 8.69 2.08 3.23
CA VAL A 69 8.39 0.69 2.92
C VAL A 69 8.02 0.00 4.22
N VAL A 70 6.83 -0.57 4.26
CA VAL A 70 6.34 -1.35 5.39
C VAL A 70 5.91 -2.73 4.93
N VAL A 71 5.99 -3.69 5.83
CA VAL A 71 5.50 -5.05 5.60
C VAL A 71 4.29 -5.28 6.48
N VAL A 72 3.18 -5.67 5.88
CA VAL A 72 1.93 -5.94 6.60
C VAL A 72 1.54 -7.39 6.38
N GLN A 73 1.54 -8.17 7.46
CA GLN A 73 0.95 -9.50 7.47
C GLN A 73 -0.59 -9.36 7.46
N ASP A 74 -1.29 -10.13 6.63
CA ASP A 74 -2.75 -10.17 6.56
C ASP A 74 -3.40 -10.92 7.74
N ASP A 75 -4.71 -10.69 7.86
CA ASP A 75 -5.64 -11.54 8.59
C ASP A 75 -6.22 -12.60 7.64
N TYR A 76 -5.39 -13.57 7.26
CA TYR A 76 -5.75 -14.58 6.26
C TYR A 76 -7.01 -15.37 6.63
N GLU A 77 -7.17 -15.74 7.90
CA GLU A 77 -8.35 -16.47 8.38
C GLU A 77 -9.62 -15.65 8.19
N TRP A 78 -9.60 -14.36 8.55
CA TRP A 78 -10.72 -13.47 8.28
C TRP A 78 -11.03 -13.37 6.80
N TRP A 79 -10.02 -13.12 5.97
CA TRP A 79 -10.20 -12.99 4.53
C TRP A 79 -10.79 -14.25 3.90
N ARG A 80 -10.27 -15.44 4.27
CA ARG A 80 -10.79 -16.74 3.84
C ARG A 80 -12.24 -16.94 4.28
N ASP A 81 -12.56 -16.67 5.53
CA ASP A 81 -13.90 -16.89 6.11
C ASP A 81 -14.94 -15.92 5.54
N HIS A 82 -14.49 -14.82 4.91
CA HIS A 82 -15.32 -13.86 4.17
C HIS A 82 -15.24 -14.07 2.65
N ALA A 83 -15.07 -15.33 2.23
CA ALA A 83 -15.05 -15.74 0.82
C ALA A 83 -14.04 -14.98 -0.05
N GLN A 84 -12.92 -14.55 0.55
CA GLN A 84 -11.84 -13.84 -0.14
C GLN A 84 -12.28 -12.50 -0.77
N SER A 85 -13.38 -11.92 -0.25
CA SER A 85 -13.91 -10.63 -0.71
C SER A 85 -12.91 -9.49 -0.47
N PRO A 86 -12.81 -8.51 -1.40
CA PRO A 86 -12.06 -7.27 -1.18
C PRO A 86 -12.45 -6.50 0.09
N ASP A 87 -13.69 -6.60 0.57
CA ASP A 87 -14.11 -5.89 1.80
C ASP A 87 -13.42 -6.42 3.07
N ALA A 88 -13.00 -7.70 3.03
CA ALA A 88 -12.30 -8.40 4.10
C ALA A 88 -10.78 -8.49 3.87
N ALA A 89 -10.28 -7.84 2.82
CA ALA A 89 -8.90 -7.90 2.37
C ALA A 89 -7.99 -6.86 3.05
N LYS A 90 -6.69 -6.85 2.74
CA LYS A 90 -5.79 -5.80 3.26
C LYS A 90 -6.23 -4.44 2.70
N PRO A 91 -6.48 -3.42 3.54
CA PRO A 91 -6.90 -2.12 3.05
C PRO A 91 -5.76 -1.39 2.32
N LEU A 92 -6.11 -0.75 1.21
CA LEU A 92 -5.28 0.25 0.53
C LEU A 92 -5.97 1.61 0.66
N TRP A 93 -5.30 2.56 1.29
CA TRP A 93 -5.85 3.89 1.54
C TRP A 93 -5.44 4.90 0.48
N ILE A 94 -6.42 5.59 -0.09
CA ILE A 94 -6.20 6.61 -1.12
C ILE A 94 -6.94 7.89 -0.70
N THR A 95 -6.20 9.00 -0.66
CA THR A 95 -6.74 10.34 -0.49
C THR A 95 -6.72 11.01 -1.86
N ASP A 96 -7.88 11.42 -2.38
CA ASP A 96 -7.99 11.84 -3.79
C ASP A 96 -7.25 13.13 -4.11
N ASP A 97 -7.16 14.07 -3.16
CA ASP A 97 -6.45 15.34 -3.33
C ASP A 97 -4.98 15.30 -2.88
N ASP A 98 -4.47 14.13 -2.47
CA ASP A 98 -3.10 14.02 -1.98
C ASP A 98 -2.09 13.99 -3.13
N ARG A 99 -1.33 15.08 -3.23
CA ARG A 99 -0.21 15.21 -4.17
C ARG A 99 1.14 14.91 -3.54
N ALA A 100 1.20 14.80 -2.21
CA ALA A 100 2.42 14.55 -1.46
C ALA A 100 2.75 13.06 -1.39
N HIS A 101 1.74 12.19 -1.28
CA HIS A 101 1.94 10.75 -1.14
C HIS A 101 1.32 9.93 -2.25
N HIS A 102 1.99 8.83 -2.59
CA HIS A 102 1.48 7.82 -3.50
C HIS A 102 1.65 6.44 -2.90
N HIS A 103 0.54 5.90 -2.41
CA HIS A 103 0.52 4.57 -1.84
C HIS A 103 0.50 3.54 -2.97
N ILE A 104 1.52 2.68 -2.99
CA ILE A 104 1.66 1.58 -3.95
C ILE A 104 1.70 0.27 -3.15
N PHE A 105 0.78 -0.63 -3.48
CA PHE A 105 0.55 -1.90 -2.81
C PHE A 105 1.11 -3.05 -3.65
N PHE A 106 1.94 -3.89 -3.01
CA PHE A 106 2.59 -5.04 -3.63
C PHE A 106 2.19 -6.32 -2.89
N ASP A 107 1.60 -7.29 -3.59
CA ASP A 107 1.32 -8.63 -3.06
C ASP A 107 1.19 -9.62 -4.25
N ASP A 108 1.56 -10.89 -4.05
CA ASP A 108 1.53 -11.91 -5.11
C ASP A 108 0.12 -12.50 -5.32
N ASN A 109 -0.72 -12.41 -4.29
CA ASN A 109 -2.13 -12.81 -4.29
C ASN A 109 -3.09 -11.71 -4.76
N VAL A 110 -2.57 -10.58 -5.27
CA VAL A 110 -3.40 -9.61 -5.98
C VAL A 110 -3.98 -10.28 -7.23
N LYS A 111 -5.30 -10.35 -7.29
CA LYS A 111 -6.04 -10.88 -8.42
C LYS A 111 -6.75 -9.73 -9.12
N ASN A 112 -6.77 -9.76 -10.46
CA ASN A 112 -7.58 -8.82 -11.23
C ASN A 112 -9.04 -9.29 -11.29
N ASN A 113 -9.68 -9.42 -10.12
CA ASN A 113 -11.07 -9.87 -9.97
C ASN A 113 -11.78 -9.00 -8.92
N ALA A 114 -12.89 -8.38 -9.30
CA ALA A 114 -13.69 -7.51 -8.45
C ALA A 114 -14.30 -8.22 -7.24
N LYS A 115 -14.42 -9.55 -7.27
CA LYS A 115 -15.04 -10.33 -6.19
C LYS A 115 -14.05 -11.11 -5.35
N ASP A 116 -12.77 -11.12 -5.74
CA ASP A 116 -11.74 -11.97 -5.15
C ASP A 116 -10.40 -11.27 -5.31
N SER A 117 -9.95 -10.61 -4.25
CA SER A 117 -8.64 -9.95 -4.23
C SER A 117 -8.16 -9.77 -2.79
N ILE A 118 -6.85 -9.89 -2.58
CA ILE A 118 -6.20 -9.67 -1.28
C ILE A 118 -6.06 -8.19 -0.91
N VAL A 119 -6.52 -7.28 -1.78
CA VAL A 119 -6.54 -5.84 -1.54
C VAL A 119 -7.97 -5.29 -1.62
N GLY A 120 -8.34 -4.49 -0.63
CA GLY A 120 -9.59 -3.74 -0.56
C GLY A 120 -9.32 -2.25 -0.53
N ALA A 121 -9.53 -1.54 -1.65
CA ALA A 121 -9.25 -0.12 -1.68
C ALA A 121 -10.29 0.68 -0.87
N ARG A 122 -9.82 1.76 -0.26
CA ARG A 122 -10.63 2.67 0.54
C ARG A 122 -10.25 4.10 0.20
N ARG A 123 -11.25 4.93 -0.05
CA ARG A 123 -11.05 6.31 -0.53
C ARG A 123 -11.70 7.32 0.40
N ARG A 124 -11.10 8.50 0.42
CA ARG A 124 -11.63 9.73 1.02
C ARG A 124 -11.28 10.91 0.11
N SER A 125 -12.09 11.96 0.14
CA SER A 125 -11.85 13.13 -0.71
C SER A 125 -10.69 13.99 -0.18
N SER A 126 -10.56 14.10 1.14
CA SER A 126 -9.54 14.90 1.81
C SER A 126 -9.08 14.27 3.13
N VAL A 127 -7.96 14.76 3.69
CA VAL A 127 -7.39 14.26 4.96
C VAL A 127 -8.32 14.38 6.18
N LYS A 128 -9.35 15.24 6.10
CA LYS A 128 -10.33 15.48 7.17
C LYS A 128 -11.49 14.48 7.15
N GLU A 129 -11.66 13.74 6.06
CA GLU A 129 -12.76 12.80 5.88
C GLU A 129 -12.36 11.38 6.30
N ALA A 130 -13.38 10.59 6.65
CA ALA A 130 -13.22 9.17 6.90
C ALA A 130 -13.03 8.41 5.59
N PHE A 131 -12.26 7.32 5.65
CA PHE A 131 -12.17 6.40 4.53
C PHE A 131 -13.47 5.61 4.38
N SER A 132 -13.84 5.38 3.12
CA SER A 132 -14.97 4.52 2.74
C SER A 132 -14.48 3.45 1.77
N PRO A 133 -14.99 2.21 1.86
CA PRO A 133 -14.65 1.17 0.91
C PRO A 133 -15.13 1.55 -0.49
N VAL A 134 -14.35 1.21 -1.51
CA VAL A 134 -14.77 1.32 -2.91
C VAL A 134 -15.17 -0.04 -3.45
N SER A 135 -15.92 -0.06 -4.56
CA SER A 135 -16.30 -1.31 -5.20
C SER A 135 -15.09 -2.14 -5.65
N GLY A 136 -15.29 -3.44 -5.86
CA GLY A 136 -14.27 -4.30 -6.43
C GLY A 136 -13.85 -3.88 -7.84
N GLU A 137 -14.80 -3.40 -8.65
CA GLU A 137 -14.55 -2.86 -9.98
C GLU A 137 -13.71 -1.58 -9.92
N GLU A 138 -13.97 -0.71 -8.94
CA GLU A 138 -13.11 0.45 -8.70
C GLU A 138 -11.73 0.04 -8.22
N THR A 139 -11.62 -0.96 -7.35
CA THR A 139 -10.34 -1.52 -6.89
C THR A 139 -9.54 -2.07 -8.08
N GLN A 140 -10.17 -2.79 -8.99
CA GLN A 140 -9.51 -3.30 -10.22
C GLN A 140 -8.93 -2.17 -11.08
N ARG A 141 -9.61 -1.03 -11.18
CA ARG A 141 -9.12 0.14 -11.95
C ARG A 141 -7.86 0.76 -11.36
N LEU A 142 -7.49 0.42 -10.12
CA LEU A 142 -6.28 0.91 -9.47
C LEU A 142 -5.04 0.07 -9.81
N HIS A 143 -5.20 -1.05 -10.54
CA HIS A 143 -4.08 -1.87 -11.00
C HIS A 143 -3.13 -1.07 -11.89
N GLY A 144 -1.83 -1.21 -11.61
CA GLY A 144 -0.76 -0.47 -12.29
C GLY A 144 -0.64 0.99 -11.86
N LEU A 145 -1.57 1.54 -11.08
CA LEU A 145 -1.48 2.86 -10.47
C LEU A 145 -1.09 2.75 -8.99
N HIS A 146 -1.98 2.16 -8.18
CA HIS A 146 -1.74 1.93 -6.75
C HIS A 146 -1.56 0.46 -6.39
N ILE A 147 -1.90 -0.47 -7.29
CA ILE A 147 -1.89 -1.91 -7.00
C ILE A 147 -1.01 -2.62 -8.02
N VAL A 148 -0.04 -3.39 -7.53
CA VAL A 148 0.87 -4.18 -8.36
C VAL A 148 0.87 -5.62 -7.87
N ARG A 149 0.50 -6.55 -8.75
CA ARG A 149 0.66 -7.98 -8.49
C ARG A 149 2.15 -8.34 -8.61
N VAL A 150 2.70 -8.99 -7.60
CA VAL A 150 4.10 -9.44 -7.60
C VAL A 150 4.21 -10.86 -8.15
N PRO A 151 4.87 -11.09 -9.30
CA PRO A 151 5.20 -12.44 -9.71
C PRO A 151 6.23 -13.02 -8.74
N THR A 152 5.99 -14.23 -8.21
CA THR A 152 6.79 -14.84 -7.14
C THR A 152 8.31 -14.80 -7.40
N PHE A 153 8.74 -15.02 -8.64
CA PHE A 153 10.15 -15.10 -8.99
C PHE A 153 10.75 -13.81 -9.56
N ALA A 154 9.95 -12.89 -10.09
CA ALA A 154 10.50 -11.74 -10.83
C ALA A 154 11.41 -10.83 -9.96
N PRO A 155 11.01 -10.44 -8.73
CA PRO A 155 11.89 -9.65 -7.86
C PRO A 155 13.08 -10.44 -7.29
N ILE A 156 13.03 -11.78 -7.32
CA ILE A 156 14.18 -12.62 -6.92
C ILE A 156 15.25 -12.57 -8.01
N LEU A 157 14.82 -12.63 -9.28
CA LEU A 157 15.71 -12.66 -10.44
C LEU A 157 16.21 -11.27 -10.86
N ASP A 158 15.43 -10.23 -10.58
CA ASP A 158 15.76 -8.84 -10.91
C ASP A 158 15.64 -7.95 -9.67
N PRO A 159 16.78 -7.56 -9.05
CA PRO A 159 16.80 -6.65 -7.91
C PRO A 159 16.19 -5.27 -8.20
N GLY A 160 16.12 -4.86 -9.47
CA GLY A 160 15.52 -3.60 -9.90
C GLY A 160 14.00 -3.67 -10.10
N TRP A 161 13.39 -4.85 -10.02
CA TRP A 161 12.01 -5.08 -10.41
C TRP A 161 11.02 -4.15 -9.70
N PHE A 162 11.11 -4.05 -8.37
CA PHE A 162 10.20 -3.20 -7.58
C PHE A 162 10.29 -1.72 -7.97
N LEU A 163 11.48 -1.26 -8.34
CA LEU A 163 11.73 0.14 -8.69
C LEU A 163 11.10 0.48 -10.03
N ALA A 164 11.29 -0.39 -11.02
CA ALA A 164 10.63 -0.26 -12.31
C ALA A 164 9.10 -0.21 -12.14
N GLN A 165 8.53 -1.03 -11.23
CA GLN A 165 7.10 -0.97 -10.94
C GLN A 165 6.68 0.35 -10.25
N ILE A 166 7.47 0.85 -9.30
CA ILE A 166 7.23 2.14 -8.65
C ILE A 166 7.26 3.27 -9.69
N GLU A 167 8.28 3.32 -10.55
CA GLU A 167 8.41 4.32 -11.62
C GLU A 167 7.24 4.29 -12.60
N ASP A 168 6.77 3.09 -12.97
CA ASP A 168 5.60 2.92 -13.83
C ASP A 168 4.31 3.44 -13.17
N CYS A 169 4.14 3.17 -11.88
CA CYS A 169 3.03 3.69 -11.07
C CYS A 169 3.06 5.23 -10.98
N GLU A 170 4.23 5.81 -10.64
CA GLU A 170 4.43 7.27 -10.58
C GLU A 170 4.13 7.93 -11.92
N ARG A 171 4.66 7.38 -13.03
CA ARG A 171 4.43 7.89 -14.38
C ARG A 171 2.94 7.89 -14.76
N ARG A 172 2.20 6.84 -14.39
CA ARG A 172 0.75 6.78 -14.61
C ARG A 172 -0.01 7.78 -13.73
N ARG A 173 0.42 7.99 -12.47
CA ARG A 173 -0.18 9.02 -11.60
C ARG A 173 -0.04 10.40 -12.21
N GLU A 174 1.16 10.76 -12.67
CA GLU A 174 1.42 12.06 -13.30
C GLU A 174 0.60 12.23 -14.59
N GLY A 175 0.56 11.21 -15.45
CA GLY A 175 -0.26 11.23 -16.66
C GLY A 175 -1.76 11.44 -16.39
N ARG A 176 -2.28 10.86 -15.30
CA ARG A 176 -3.68 11.05 -14.86
C ARG A 176 -3.93 12.50 -14.42
N TRP A 177 -3.01 13.11 -13.69
CA TRP A 177 -3.13 14.51 -13.27
C TRP A 177 -3.05 15.49 -14.42
N ALA A 178 -2.13 15.24 -15.36
CA ALA A 178 -2.03 16.05 -16.58
C ALA A 178 -3.30 15.98 -17.44
N TRP A 179 -4.09 14.90 -17.36
CA TRP A 179 -5.38 14.77 -18.03
C TRP A 179 -6.50 15.53 -17.28
N LEU A 180 -6.55 15.45 -15.96
CA LEU A 180 -7.58 16.13 -15.14
C LEU A 180 -7.44 17.66 -15.10
N LEU A 181 -6.29 18.21 -15.50
CA LEU A 181 -6.02 19.66 -15.56
C LEU A 181 -6.19 20.27 -16.97
N LYS A 182 -6.59 19.47 -17.97
CA LYS A 182 -6.93 19.91 -19.33
C LYS A 182 -8.44 20.01 -19.50
#